data_AF-A0A2I1E3W2-F1
#
_entry.id   AF-A0A2I1E3W2-F1
#
_cell.length_a   1.000
_cell.length_b   1.000
_cell.length_c   1.000
_cell.angle_alpha   90.00
_cell.angle_beta   90.00
_cell.angle_gamma   90.00
#
_symmetry.space_group_name_H-M   'P 1'
#
loop_
_entity.id
_entity.type
_entity.pdbx_description
1 polymer ?
#
loop_
_entity_poly.entity_id
_entity_poly.type
_entity_poly.pdbx_seq_one_letter_code
_entity_poly.pdbx_strand_id
1 'polypeptide(L)'
;MASWEYPVHKTFPIVPPLNEVESSDRPGILDAREQKIREDWIKVMELRLIRDQLKKCYKTESVNHYQNCKELAEKYLSLLKDSKVKGWKSLNDSK
;
A
#
# COMPACT_ATOMS: atom_id res chain seq x y z
N MET A 1 10.77 -2.34 -36.13
CA MET A 1 11.34 -1.90 -34.84
C MET A 1 10.17 -1.49 -33.96
N ALA A 2 9.93 -2.17 -32.84
CA ALA A 2 8.85 -1.77 -31.94
C ALA A 2 9.21 -0.40 -31.32
N SER A 3 8.30 0.57 -31.45
CA SER A 3 8.44 1.87 -30.78
C SER A 3 8.27 1.63 -29.28
N TRP A 4 9.37 1.66 -28.53
CA TRP A 4 9.29 1.69 -27.07
C TRP A 4 8.80 3.08 -26.69
N GLU A 5 7.54 3.16 -26.27
CA GLU A 5 7.01 4.35 -25.63
C GLU A 5 7.04 4.16 -24.12
N TYR A 6 7.40 5.22 -23.40
CA TYR A 6 7.45 5.15 -21.95
C TYR A 6 6.04 4.93 -21.41
N PRO A 7 5.80 3.93 -20.54
CA PRO A 7 4.45 3.64 -20.06
C PRO A 7 3.88 4.83 -19.29
N VAL A 8 2.71 5.29 -19.68
CA VAL A 8 1.97 6.32 -18.95
C VAL A 8 1.43 5.74 -17.64
N HIS A 9 1.41 6.56 -16.58
CA HIS A 9 0.82 6.17 -15.30
C HIS A 9 -0.68 5.84 -15.46
N LYS A 10 -1.07 4.63 -15.10
CA LYS A 10 -2.47 4.18 -15.18
C LYS A 10 -3.30 4.76 -14.04
N THR A 11 -4.44 5.34 -14.35
CA THR A 11 -5.43 5.81 -13.37
C THR A 11 -6.61 4.86 -13.31
N PHE A 12 -7.07 4.52 -12.11
CA PHE A 12 -8.23 3.66 -11.89
C PHE A 12 -9.39 4.50 -11.33
N PRO A 13 -10.64 4.24 -11.74
CA PRO A 13 -11.79 4.88 -11.13
C PRO A 13 -11.96 4.40 -9.68
N ILE A 14 -12.51 5.28 -8.85
CA ILE A 14 -12.87 4.94 -7.47
C ILE A 14 -14.21 4.19 -7.54
N VAL A 15 -14.24 2.99 -6.97
CA VAL A 15 -15.38 2.09 -6.92
C VAL A 15 -15.86 2.02 -5.45
N PRO A 16 -17.14 1.70 -5.17
CA PRO A 16 -17.61 1.50 -3.80
C PRO A 16 -16.88 0.33 -3.12
N PRO A 17 -16.67 0.40 -1.79
CA PRO A 17 -16.02 -0.67 -1.05
C PRO A 17 -16.89 -1.93 -1.01
N LEU A 18 -16.26 -3.09 -0.84
CA LEU A 18 -16.93 -4.41 -0.89
C LEU A 18 -18.15 -4.55 0.05
N ASN A 19 -18.22 -3.78 1.14
CA ASN A 19 -19.32 -3.82 2.10
C ASN A 19 -20.61 -3.16 1.58
N GLU A 20 -20.51 -2.27 0.59
CA GLU A 20 -21.61 -1.47 0.06
C GLU A 20 -22.15 -1.99 -1.27
N VAL A 21 -21.41 -2.89 -1.93
CA VAL A 21 -21.81 -3.46 -3.22
C VAL A 21 -22.92 -4.51 -3.04
N GLU A 22 -23.95 -4.44 -3.88
CA GLU A 22 -25.03 -5.43 -3.88
C GLU A 22 -24.54 -6.82 -4.32
N SER A 23 -25.06 -7.86 -3.67
CA SER A 23 -24.68 -9.26 -3.94
C SER A 23 -25.05 -9.73 -5.36
N SER A 24 -26.10 -9.15 -5.96
CA SER A 24 -26.55 -9.40 -7.33
C SER A 24 -25.53 -8.95 -8.38
N ASP A 25 -24.79 -7.87 -8.10
CA ASP A 25 -23.90 -7.22 -9.06
C ASP A 25 -22.51 -7.85 -9.06
N ARG A 26 -22.43 -9.01 -9.73
CA ARG A 26 -21.16 -9.73 -9.94
C ARG A 26 -20.01 -8.85 -10.46
N PRO A 27 -20.17 -7.98 -11.49
CA PRO A 27 -19.07 -7.14 -11.96
C PRO A 27 -18.60 -6.13 -10.90
N GLY A 28 -19.53 -5.46 -10.20
CA GLY A 28 -19.19 -4.50 -9.14
C GLY A 28 -18.42 -5.15 -7.99
N ILE A 29 -18.75 -6.40 -7.64
CA ILE A 29 -18.02 -7.16 -6.62
C ILE A 29 -16.57 -7.42 -7.06
N LEU A 30 -16.34 -7.73 -8.35
CA LEU A 30 -14.99 -7.96 -8.86
C LEU A 30 -14.16 -6.68 -8.83
N ASP A 31 -14.73 -5.57 -9.27
CA ASP A 31 -14.05 -4.27 -9.27
C ASP A 31 -13.69 -3.81 -7.85
N ALA A 32 -14.61 -3.98 -6.89
CA ALA A 32 -14.37 -3.67 -5.48
C ALA A 32 -13.27 -4.55 -4.86
N ARG A 33 -13.20 -5.83 -5.24
CA ARG A 33 -12.11 -6.73 -4.81
C ARG A 33 -10.77 -6.28 -5.36
N GLU A 34 -10.72 -5.93 -6.65
CA GLU A 34 -9.50 -5.43 -7.26
C GLU A 34 -9.03 -4.11 -6.64
N GLN A 35 -9.95 -3.18 -6.39
CA GLN A 35 -9.64 -1.91 -5.73
C GLN A 35 -9.03 -2.14 -4.35
N LYS A 36 -9.63 -3.02 -3.52
CA LYS A 36 -9.09 -3.36 -2.20
C LYS A 36 -7.65 -3.87 -2.27
N ILE A 37 -7.36 -4.76 -3.23
CA ILE A 37 -6.00 -5.28 -3.42
C ILE A 37 -5.05 -4.16 -3.83
N ARG A 38 -5.45 -3.27 -4.75
CA ARG A 38 -4.64 -2.11 -5.17
C ARG A 38 -4.31 -1.21 -3.98
N GLU A 39 -5.28 -0.90 -3.14
CA GLU A 39 -5.11 -0.07 -1.94
C GLU A 39 -4.17 -0.72 -0.90
N ASP A 40 -4.29 -2.03 -0.68
CA ASP A 40 -3.36 -2.77 0.19
C ASP A 40 -1.92 -2.66 -0.34
N TRP A 41 -1.72 -2.80 -1.66
CA TRP A 41 -0.40 -2.61 -2.27
C TRP A 41 0.11 -1.18 -2.17
N ILE A 42 -0.75 -0.17 -2.32
CA ILE A 42 -0.37 1.24 -2.14
C ILE A 42 0.22 1.44 -0.74
N LYS A 43 -0.44 0.94 0.32
CA LYS A 43 0.07 1.03 1.69
C LYS A 43 1.41 0.32 1.89
N VAL A 44 1.62 -0.84 1.25
CA VAL A 44 2.92 -1.53 1.25
C VAL A 44 3.99 -0.67 0.57
N MET A 45 3.66 -0.04 -0.55
CA MET A 45 4.61 0.80 -1.30
C MET A 45 4.94 2.09 -0.54
N GLU A 46 3.98 2.69 0.15
CA GLU A 46 4.21 3.82 1.07
C GLU A 46 5.18 3.45 2.19
N LEU A 47 4.97 2.28 2.82
CA LEU A 47 5.90 1.78 3.83
C LEU A 47 7.31 1.57 3.26
N ARG A 48 7.43 1.06 2.04
CA ARG A 48 8.73 0.87 1.37
C ARG A 48 9.46 2.20 1.16
N LEU A 49 8.75 3.26 0.76
CA LEU A 49 9.33 4.59 0.59
C LEU A 49 9.92 5.11 1.91
N ILE A 50 9.17 4.98 3.01
CA ILE A 50 9.62 5.40 4.34
C ILE A 50 10.79 4.55 4.82
N ARG A 51 10.77 3.25 4.57
CA ARG A 51 11.90 2.36 4.87
C ARG A 51 13.16 2.80 4.15
N ASP A 52 13.06 3.19 2.88
CA ASP A 52 14.23 3.63 2.11
C ASP A 52 14.71 5.03 2.54
N GLN A 53 13.80 5.93 2.92
CA GLN A 53 14.18 7.20 3.56
C GLN A 53 14.88 6.97 4.91
N LEU A 54 14.38 6.06 5.74
CA LEU A 54 15.00 5.70 7.02
C LEU A 54 16.41 5.13 6.82
N LYS A 55 16.59 4.22 5.84
CA LYS A 55 17.92 3.71 5.48
C LYS A 55 18.87 4.82 5.03
N LYS A 56 18.38 5.80 4.26
CA LYS A 56 19.18 6.97 3.83
C LYS A 56 19.58 7.80 5.05
N CYS A 57 18.65 8.08 5.94
CA CYS A 57 18.90 8.81 7.19
C CYS A 57 19.99 8.13 8.04
N TYR A 58 19.90 6.80 8.23
CA TYR A 58 20.91 6.04 8.98
C TYR A 58 22.30 6.11 8.33
N LYS A 59 22.37 6.14 7.00
CA LYS A 59 23.63 6.30 6.27
C LYS A 59 24.21 7.71 6.38
N THR A 60 23.38 8.75 6.38
CA THR A 60 23.84 10.15 6.42
C THR A 60 24.27 10.58 7.81
N GLU A 61 23.55 10.18 8.85
CA GLU A 61 23.72 10.72 10.20
C GLU A 61 24.64 9.88 11.08
N SER A 62 25.04 8.70 10.62
CA SER A 62 26.04 7.81 11.24
C SER A 62 25.88 7.71 12.76
N VAL A 63 26.69 8.40 13.56
CA VAL A 63 26.67 8.34 15.03
C VAL A 63 25.40 8.97 15.63
N ASN A 64 24.78 9.97 14.99
CA ASN A 64 23.63 10.70 15.53
C ASN A 64 22.25 10.22 15.04
N HIS A 65 22.18 9.07 14.37
CA HIS A 65 20.92 8.56 13.79
C HIS A 65 19.82 8.30 14.84
N TYR A 66 20.17 8.07 16.11
CA TYR A 66 19.18 7.84 17.17
C TYR A 66 18.31 9.05 17.49
N GLN A 67 18.87 10.26 17.41
CA GLN A 67 18.14 11.48 17.75
C GLN A 67 17.42 12.02 16.52
N ASN A 68 18.12 12.09 15.40
CA ASN A 68 17.62 12.76 14.21
C ASN A 68 16.70 11.87 13.34
N CYS A 69 16.92 10.56 13.23
CA CYS A 69 16.05 9.66 12.47
C CYS A 69 14.85 9.11 13.27
N LYS A 70 14.67 9.55 14.52
CA LYS A 70 13.63 9.03 15.44
C LYS A 70 12.23 9.14 14.85
N GLU A 71 11.88 10.28 14.29
CA GLU A 71 10.54 10.52 13.72
C GLU A 71 10.24 9.58 12.55
N LEU A 72 11.24 9.34 11.68
CA LEU A 72 11.11 8.39 10.57
C LEU A 72 10.95 6.96 11.06
N ALA A 73 11.66 6.58 12.14
CA ALA A 73 11.55 5.26 12.74
C ALA A 73 10.17 5.06 13.39
N GLU A 74 9.65 6.04 14.12
CA GLU A 74 8.31 6.00 14.73
C GLU A 74 7.22 5.89 13.66
N LYS A 75 7.33 6.68 12.58
CA LYS A 75 6.40 6.63 11.44
C LYS A 75 6.47 5.29 10.71
N TYR A 76 7.65 4.71 10.55
CA TYR A 76 7.80 3.37 9.98
C TYR A 76 7.10 2.32 10.85
N LEU A 77 7.27 2.38 12.18
CA LEU A 77 6.67 1.44 13.12
C LEU A 77 5.14 1.55 13.19
N SER A 78 4.58 2.76 13.09
CA SER A 78 3.13 2.95 13.05
C SER A 78 2.54 2.32 11.79
N LEU A 79 3.09 2.63 10.62
CA LEU A 79 2.61 2.11 9.34
C LEU A 79 2.85 0.61 9.15
N LEU A 80 3.87 0.04 9.79
CA LEU A 80 4.17 -1.39 9.73
C LEU A 80 3.02 -2.25 10.28
N LYS A 81 2.22 -1.71 11.21
CA LYS A 81 1.06 -2.41 11.78
C LYS A 81 -0.09 -2.54 10.77
N ASP A 82 -0.30 -1.49 9.96
CA ASP A 82 -1.48 -1.34 9.11
C ASP A 82 -1.26 -1.74 7.65
N SER A 83 -0.01 -1.73 7.18
CA SER A 83 0.37 -1.95 5.77
C SER A 83 0.40 -3.42 5.33
N LYS A 84 -0.04 -4.37 6.17
CA LYS A 84 -0.10 -5.78 5.75
C LYS A 84 -1.19 -5.97 4.70
N VAL A 85 -0.85 -6.67 3.61
CA VAL A 85 -1.83 -7.08 2.60
C VAL A 85 -2.83 -8.04 3.25
N LYS A 86 -4.09 -7.62 3.36
CA LYS A 86 -5.17 -8.44 3.91
C LYS A 86 -5.89 -9.21 2.80
N GLY A 87 -5.88 -8.67 1.58
CA GLY A 87 -6.62 -9.23 0.47
C GLY A 87 -8.14 -9.10 0.67
N TRP A 88 -8.93 -9.72 -0.21
CA TRP A 88 -10.39 -9.62 -0.16
C TRP A 88 -11.06 -10.68 0.71
N LYS A 89 -10.45 -11.87 0.84
CA LYS A 89 -10.97 -12.97 1.65
C LYS A 89 -10.09 -13.09 2.89
N SER A 90 -10.55 -12.56 4.03
CA SER A 90 -9.81 -12.78 5.27
C SER A 90 -10.05 -14.21 5.76
N LEU A 91 -9.01 -14.87 6.25
CA LEU A 91 -9.09 -16.25 6.77
C LEU A 91 -9.91 -16.35 8.06
N ASN A 92 -10.14 -15.22 8.74
CA ASN A 92 -10.87 -15.16 10.01
C ASN A 92 -12.36 -14.88 9.84
N ASP A 93 -12.82 -14.56 8.63
CA ASP A 93 -14.24 -14.26 8.35
C ASP A 93 -15.06 -15.52 7.99
N SER A 94 -14.42 -16.70 7.94
CA SER A 94 -15.15 -17.97 7.79
C SER A 94 -15.64 -18.46 9.16
N LYS A 95 -16.78 -17.93 9.60
CA LYS A 95 -17.60 -18.56 10.63
C LYS A 95 -19.05 -18.56 10.19
#